data_AF-A0A7S1YB35-F1
#
_entry.id   AF-A0A7S1YB35-F1
#
_cell.length_a   1.000
_cell.length_b   1.000
_cell.length_c   1.000
_cell.angle_alpha   90.00
_cell.angle_beta   90.00
_cell.angle_gamma   90.00
#
_symmetry.space_group_name_H-M   'P 1'
#
loop_
_entity.id
_entity.type
_entity.pdbx_description
1 polymer ?
#
loop_
_entity_poly.entity_id
_entity_poly.type
_entity_poly.pdbx_seq_one_letter_code
_entity_poly.pdbx_strand_id
1 'polypeptide(L)'
;DDATTVAEVTLADESERKTFKSSQPRKRMWMLTLAAVVILVGIASAIVMGMKKGSSSEPTDGDNESGTSFVYISCSDLYPQTDSSTVEHYDTLVAELGLSDLPPITACEPINEALLFVSQDYANLSTLSRSDRFALATLYASTNGEDWRDTSGWMSDKPTCEWFGISCRGGVVTGIDMGFNKLIGTLPEEMGRLSSLEMLTLPENELEGMI
;
A
#
# COMPACT_ATOMS: atom_id res chain seq x y z
N ASP A 1 -14.92 37.03 -55.11
CA ASP A 1 -14.91 38.39 -55.67
C ASP A 1 -15.97 39.20 -54.95
N ASP A 2 -15.71 40.33 -54.33
CA ASP A 2 -14.49 41.09 -54.08
C ASP A 2 -14.87 42.11 -52.99
N ALA A 3 -13.83 42.58 -52.32
CA ALA A 3 -13.62 43.81 -51.56
C ALA A 3 -14.73 44.89 -51.42
N THR A 4 -14.72 45.83 -50.46
CA THR A 4 -14.02 46.16 -49.18
C THR A 4 -14.50 47.61 -48.84
N THR A 5 -14.33 48.04 -47.58
CA THR A 5 -14.08 49.44 -47.10
C THR A 5 -15.31 50.34 -46.81
N VAL A 6 -15.42 51.20 -45.78
CA VAL A 6 -14.58 51.71 -44.67
C VAL A 6 -15.52 52.12 -43.50
N ALA A 7 -15.11 51.97 -42.24
CA ALA A 7 -15.40 52.92 -41.15
C ALA A 7 -14.39 52.66 -40.01
N GLU A 8 -13.32 53.46 -39.98
CA GLU A 8 -13.05 54.54 -39.01
C GLU A 8 -12.45 54.08 -37.68
N VAL A 9 -11.20 54.52 -37.48
CA VAL A 9 -10.34 54.34 -36.32
C VAL A 9 -10.55 55.54 -35.41
N THR A 10 -10.91 55.30 -34.15
CA THR A 10 -10.68 56.27 -33.06
C THR A 10 -9.96 55.57 -31.92
N LEU A 11 -8.75 56.06 -31.64
CA LEU A 11 -7.85 55.68 -30.57
C LEU A 11 -8.35 56.21 -29.22
N ALA A 12 -8.43 55.33 -28.22
CA ALA A 12 -8.40 55.58 -26.78
C ALA A 12 -8.43 54.19 -26.12
N ASP A 13 -7.70 53.83 -25.09
CA ASP A 13 -6.73 54.49 -24.22
C ASP A 13 -5.98 53.34 -23.52
N GLU A 14 -4.69 53.50 -23.31
CA GLU A 14 -3.79 52.49 -22.77
C GLU A 14 -3.61 52.73 -21.26
N SER A 15 -4.30 51.94 -20.43
CA SER A 15 -4.10 51.85 -18.97
C SER A 15 -5.28 51.03 -18.40
N GLU A 16 -5.19 49.77 -17.98
CA GLU A 16 -4.37 49.29 -16.87
C GLU A 16 -4.14 47.78 -17.00
N ARG A 17 -2.88 47.39 -17.23
CA ARG A 17 -2.41 46.01 -17.07
C ARG A 17 -2.28 45.74 -15.56
N LYS A 18 -3.39 45.41 -14.89
CA LYS A 18 -3.35 44.97 -13.48
C LYS A 18 -2.65 43.62 -13.42
N THR A 19 -1.41 43.68 -12.97
CA THR A 19 -0.52 42.57 -12.65
C THR A 19 -1.22 41.63 -11.67
N PHE A 20 -1.61 40.45 -12.16
CA PHE A 20 -2.01 39.32 -11.31
C PHE A 20 -0.76 38.84 -10.57
N LYS A 21 -0.57 39.37 -9.36
CA LYS A 21 0.52 39.04 -8.46
C LYS A 21 0.29 37.60 -7.98
N SER A 22 1.18 36.69 -8.37
CA SER A 22 1.18 35.32 -7.89
C SER A 22 1.31 35.29 -6.36
N SER A 23 0.28 34.81 -5.66
CA SER A 23 0.42 34.46 -4.26
C SER A 23 1.05 33.07 -4.17
N GLN A 24 2.36 33.03 -3.93
CA GLN A 24 3.02 31.80 -3.49
C GLN A 24 2.39 31.33 -2.16
N PRO A 25 1.99 30.05 -2.03
CA PRO A 25 1.61 29.49 -0.75
C PRO A 25 2.84 29.39 0.14
N ARG A 26 2.67 29.78 1.42
CA ARG A 26 3.68 29.82 2.47
C ARG A 26 4.28 28.43 2.78
N LYS A 27 5.15 27.91 1.90
CA LYS A 27 5.95 26.70 2.14
C LYS A 27 7.28 27.01 2.81
N ARG A 28 7.32 27.82 3.87
CA ARG A 28 8.54 28.09 4.66
C ARG A 28 8.18 28.54 6.08
N MET A 29 7.54 27.67 6.87
CA MET A 29 7.29 27.98 8.28
C MET A 29 7.30 26.79 9.25
N TRP A 30 7.79 25.62 8.81
CA TRP A 30 7.95 24.43 9.66
C TRP A 30 9.41 23.99 9.87
N MET A 31 10.38 24.61 9.18
CA MET A 31 11.79 24.21 9.24
C MET A 31 12.64 25.01 10.24
N LEU A 32 12.05 25.94 10.99
CA LEU A 32 12.79 26.76 11.98
C LEU A 32 12.40 26.48 13.44
N THR A 33 11.41 25.62 13.69
CA THR A 33 10.98 25.25 15.05
C THR A 33 11.55 23.90 15.53
N LEU A 34 12.04 23.05 14.63
CA LEU A 34 12.65 21.76 15.01
C LEU A 34 14.13 21.86 15.44
N ALA A 35 14.88 22.84 14.91
CA ALA A 35 16.29 23.02 15.28
C ALA A 35 16.49 23.53 16.72
N ALA A 36 15.49 24.18 17.32
CA ALA A 36 15.58 24.72 18.69
C ALA A 36 15.27 23.69 19.78
N VAL A 37 14.60 22.57 19.46
CA VAL A 37 14.21 21.54 20.45
C VAL A 37 15.32 20.49 20.66
N VAL A 38 16.20 20.28 19.68
CA VAL A 38 17.30 19.30 19.77
C VAL A 38 18.46 19.78 20.65
N ILE A 39 18.55 21.08 20.96
CA ILE A 39 19.67 21.65 21.74
C ILE A 39 19.43 21.57 23.27
N LEU A 40 18.22 21.24 23.74
CA LEU A 40 17.88 21.28 25.17
C LEU A 40 17.78 19.91 25.89
N VAL A 41 18.00 18.78 25.21
CA VAL A 41 17.97 17.44 25.85
C VAL A 41 19.37 16.80 25.95
N GLY A 42 20.42 17.48 25.49
CA GLY A 42 21.78 16.93 25.35
C GLY A 42 22.69 16.95 26.58
N ILE A 43 22.20 17.19 27.81
CA ILE A 43 23.07 17.19 29.02
C ILE A 43 22.37 16.58 30.24
N ALA A 44 22.26 15.24 30.25
CA ALA A 44 22.11 14.38 31.43
C ALA A 44 22.12 12.92 30.89
N SER A 45 22.97 11.97 31.26
CA SER A 45 23.94 11.84 32.33
C SER A 45 24.91 10.73 31.90
N ALA A 46 26.20 11.06 31.77
CA ALA A 46 27.25 10.05 31.78
C ALA A 46 27.69 9.89 33.24
N ILE A 47 27.33 8.79 33.89
CA ILE A 47 28.03 8.10 34.99
C ILE A 47 27.22 6.81 35.25
N VAL A 48 27.70 5.66 34.78
CA VAL A 48 27.71 4.39 35.53
C VAL A 48 28.86 3.53 34.99
N MET A 49 29.98 3.53 35.71
CA MET A 49 30.91 2.41 35.74
C MET A 49 30.47 1.50 36.88
N GLY A 50 30.29 0.21 36.60
CA GLY A 50 29.94 -0.78 37.61
C GLY A 50 29.95 -2.20 37.04
N MET A 51 31.14 -2.73 36.79
CA MET A 51 31.30 -4.17 36.54
C MET A 51 30.91 -4.94 37.80
N LYS A 52 29.79 -5.69 37.77
CA LYS A 52 29.54 -6.76 38.72
C LYS A 52 29.10 -8.01 37.98
N LYS A 53 30.01 -8.98 38.00
CA LYS A 53 29.86 -10.37 37.54
C LYS A 53 29.15 -11.15 38.65
N GLY A 54 28.08 -11.89 38.34
CA GLY A 54 27.49 -12.84 39.30
C GLY A 54 26.08 -13.32 38.98
N SER A 55 26.03 -14.55 38.47
CA SER A 55 25.01 -15.62 38.65
C SER A 55 23.54 -15.40 38.26
N SER A 56 23.09 -16.25 37.33
CA SER A 56 21.99 -17.21 37.48
C SER A 56 20.64 -16.68 38.01
N SER A 57 19.65 -16.57 37.13
CA SER A 57 18.40 -17.35 37.17
C SER A 57 17.45 -16.87 36.07
N GLU A 58 16.90 -17.80 35.30
CA GLU A 58 15.68 -17.63 34.50
C GLU A 58 14.51 -17.18 35.39
N PRO A 59 13.60 -16.41 34.80
CA PRO A 59 12.18 -16.72 34.96
C PRO A 59 11.52 -16.95 33.60
N THR A 60 10.85 -18.09 33.54
CA THR A 60 9.76 -18.40 32.63
C THR A 60 8.58 -17.46 32.88
N ASP A 61 8.18 -16.70 31.88
CA ASP A 61 6.81 -16.23 31.64
C ASP A 61 6.68 -16.26 30.10
N GLY A 62 5.76 -16.99 29.48
CA GLY A 62 4.38 -17.19 29.91
C GLY A 62 3.40 -16.35 29.10
N ASP A 63 3.81 -15.74 27.99
CA ASP A 63 2.90 -15.03 27.09
C ASP A 63 2.45 -15.96 25.96
N ASN A 64 1.28 -16.53 26.20
CA ASN A 64 0.50 -17.31 25.25
C ASN A 64 -0.16 -16.33 24.25
N GLU A 65 0.62 -15.71 23.37
CA GLU A 65 0.07 -15.02 22.20
C GLU A 65 -0.41 -16.09 21.21
N SER A 66 -1.71 -16.33 21.25
CA SER A 66 -2.46 -16.94 20.13
C SER A 66 -2.68 -15.91 19.01
N GLY A 67 -1.62 -15.15 18.71
CA GLY A 67 -1.48 -14.46 17.44
C GLY A 67 -0.83 -15.46 16.50
N THR A 68 -1.58 -15.94 15.51
CA THR A 68 -0.96 -16.61 14.37
C THR A 68 0.04 -15.64 13.77
N SER A 69 1.33 -15.85 14.04
CA SER A 69 2.40 -15.06 13.46
C SER A 69 2.31 -15.23 11.95
N PHE A 70 1.84 -14.20 11.27
CA PHE A 70 1.75 -14.19 9.82
C PHE A 70 3.19 -14.11 9.28
N VAL A 71 3.74 -15.25 8.88
CA VAL A 71 5.08 -15.31 8.30
C VAL A 71 4.94 -14.93 6.83
N TYR A 72 5.48 -13.78 6.44
CA TYR A 72 5.69 -13.49 5.03
C TYR A 72 6.75 -14.47 4.50
N ILE A 73 6.32 -15.50 3.79
CA ILE A 73 7.20 -16.51 3.21
C ILE A 73 7.52 -16.09 1.77
N SER A 74 8.79 -15.77 1.52
CA SER A 74 9.29 -15.52 0.17
C SER A 74 9.00 -16.70 -0.76
N CYS A 75 8.68 -16.45 -2.02
CA CYS A 75 8.35 -17.49 -3.02
C CYS A 75 9.36 -18.64 -3.15
N SER A 76 10.63 -18.44 -2.79
CA SER A 76 11.63 -19.53 -2.77
C SER A 76 11.44 -20.59 -1.69
N ASP A 77 10.72 -20.27 -0.60
CA ASP A 77 10.49 -21.17 0.54
C ASP A 77 9.08 -21.80 0.54
N LEU A 78 8.26 -21.45 -0.45
CA LEU A 78 6.82 -21.73 -0.48
C LEU A 78 6.45 -23.20 -0.74
N TYR A 79 7.40 -24.08 -1.06
CA TYR A 79 7.07 -25.47 -1.46
C TYR A 79 7.87 -26.59 -0.77
N PRO A 80 8.25 -26.45 0.51
CA PRO A 80 8.24 -27.64 1.36
C PRO A 80 7.54 -27.46 2.72
N GLN A 81 6.75 -26.40 2.94
CA GLN A 81 6.15 -26.12 4.27
C GLN A 81 4.63 -25.93 4.31
N THR A 82 3.91 -25.95 3.18
CA THR A 82 2.45 -25.79 3.20
C THR A 82 1.77 -27.06 3.69
N ASP A 83 0.99 -26.96 4.75
CA ASP A 83 0.18 -28.07 5.24
C ASP A 83 -0.89 -28.50 4.22
N SER A 84 -1.39 -29.72 4.37
CA SER A 84 -2.38 -30.29 3.45
C SER A 84 -3.66 -29.45 3.35
N SER A 85 -4.03 -28.72 4.40
CA SER A 85 -5.22 -27.87 4.44
C SER A 85 -5.06 -26.61 3.59
N THR A 86 -3.88 -25.98 3.61
CA THR A 86 -3.61 -24.78 2.82
C THR A 86 -3.62 -25.10 1.32
N VAL A 87 -3.12 -26.29 0.94
CA VAL A 87 -3.18 -26.77 -0.45
C VAL A 87 -4.64 -26.98 -0.89
N GLU A 88 -5.48 -27.56 -0.05
CA GLU A 88 -6.92 -27.73 -0.36
C GLU A 88 -7.64 -26.37 -0.47
N HIS A 89 -7.35 -25.43 0.43
CA HIS A 89 -7.88 -24.08 0.35
C HIS A 89 -7.43 -23.34 -0.90
N TYR A 90 -6.17 -23.52 -1.31
CA TYR A 90 -5.63 -22.97 -2.55
C TYR A 90 -6.42 -23.47 -3.75
N ASP A 91 -6.56 -24.79 -3.91
CA ASP A 91 -7.29 -25.39 -5.04
C ASP A 91 -8.75 -24.91 -5.06
N THR A 92 -9.37 -24.81 -3.88
CA THR A 92 -10.75 -24.33 -3.75
C THR A 92 -10.86 -22.84 -4.10
N LEU A 93 -9.89 -22.02 -3.68
CA LEU A 93 -9.85 -20.59 -4.01
C LEU A 93 -9.67 -20.36 -5.50
N VAL A 94 -8.76 -21.11 -6.14
CA VAL A 94 -8.54 -21.06 -7.60
C VAL A 94 -9.85 -21.35 -8.36
N ALA A 95 -10.56 -22.40 -7.94
CA ALA A 95 -11.85 -22.76 -8.53
C ALA A 95 -12.92 -21.67 -8.29
N GLU A 96 -12.99 -21.11 -7.09
CA GLU A 96 -13.93 -20.04 -6.74
C GLU A 96 -13.69 -18.76 -7.56
N LEU A 97 -12.43 -18.38 -7.75
CA LEU A 97 -12.04 -17.22 -8.54
C LEU A 97 -12.20 -17.45 -10.05
N GLY A 98 -12.45 -18.70 -10.47
CA GLY A 98 -12.58 -19.07 -11.88
C GLY A 98 -11.27 -18.87 -12.67
N LEU A 99 -10.12 -19.04 -12.00
CA LEU A 99 -8.82 -18.89 -12.63
C LEU A 99 -8.47 -20.16 -13.42
N SER A 100 -8.05 -19.99 -14.66
CA SER A 100 -7.53 -21.06 -15.53
C SER A 100 -6.12 -20.71 -16.00
N ASP A 101 -5.36 -21.72 -16.42
CA ASP A 101 -4.01 -21.55 -17.00
C ASP A 101 -3.02 -20.83 -16.08
N LEU A 102 -3.13 -21.05 -14.76
CA LEU A 102 -2.21 -20.50 -13.78
C LEU A 102 -0.77 -20.98 -14.04
N PRO A 103 0.24 -20.12 -13.83
CA PRO A 103 1.62 -20.56 -13.81
C PRO A 103 1.80 -21.65 -12.75
N PRO A 104 2.85 -22.50 -12.86
CA PRO A 104 3.15 -23.47 -11.82
C PRO A 104 3.21 -22.77 -10.46
N ILE A 105 2.60 -23.33 -9.41
CA ILE A 105 2.56 -22.73 -8.07
C ILE A 105 3.95 -22.42 -7.50
N THR A 106 4.97 -23.15 -7.97
CA THR A 106 6.38 -22.95 -7.61
C THR A 106 7.05 -21.76 -8.31
N ALA A 107 6.37 -21.12 -9.25
CA ALA A 107 6.85 -19.90 -9.88
C ALA A 107 6.58 -18.71 -8.96
N CYS A 108 7.57 -17.83 -8.80
CA CYS A 108 7.47 -16.59 -8.01
C CYS A 108 6.66 -15.51 -8.76
N GLU A 109 5.45 -15.87 -9.18
CA GLU A 109 4.53 -14.98 -9.88
C GLU A 109 3.60 -14.30 -8.86
N PRO A 110 3.28 -13.00 -9.03
CA PRO A 110 2.42 -12.26 -8.11
C PRO A 110 1.08 -12.96 -7.79
N ILE A 111 0.52 -13.66 -8.78
CA ILE A 111 -0.72 -14.40 -8.64
C ILE A 111 -0.61 -15.57 -7.65
N ASN A 112 0.51 -16.29 -7.66
CA ASN A 112 0.73 -17.42 -6.75
C ASN A 112 0.91 -16.91 -5.32
N GLU A 113 1.67 -15.84 -5.13
CA GLU A 113 1.89 -15.22 -3.83
C GLU A 113 0.56 -14.74 -3.22
N ALA A 114 -0.29 -14.10 -4.03
CA ALA A 114 -1.62 -13.66 -3.61
C ALA A 114 -2.56 -14.82 -3.26
N LEU A 115 -2.60 -15.88 -4.08
CA LEU A 115 -3.42 -17.06 -3.81
C LEU A 115 -3.00 -17.74 -2.51
N LEU A 116 -1.70 -17.91 -2.30
CA LEU A 116 -1.14 -18.53 -1.10
C LEU A 116 -1.44 -17.68 0.14
N PHE A 117 -1.30 -16.36 0.05
CA PHE A 117 -1.67 -15.43 1.13
C PHE A 117 -3.13 -15.61 1.55
N VAL A 118 -4.07 -15.59 0.60
CA VAL A 118 -5.51 -15.72 0.91
C VAL A 118 -5.86 -17.13 1.42
N SER A 119 -5.18 -18.15 0.93
CA SER A 119 -5.44 -19.56 1.29
C SER A 119 -5.16 -19.85 2.77
N GLN A 120 -4.24 -19.11 3.40
CA GLN A 120 -3.89 -19.28 4.81
C GLN A 120 -5.05 -18.88 5.75
N ASP A 121 -5.84 -17.87 5.38
CA ASP A 121 -6.97 -17.38 6.17
C ASP A 121 -8.34 -17.71 5.54
N TYR A 122 -8.34 -18.62 4.56
CA TYR A 122 -9.50 -18.94 3.73
C TYR A 122 -10.78 -19.18 4.54
N ALA A 123 -10.68 -19.97 5.61
CA ALA A 123 -11.83 -20.39 6.42
C ALA A 123 -12.47 -19.25 7.23
N ASN A 124 -11.74 -18.16 7.47
CA ASN A 124 -12.24 -17.01 8.25
C ASN A 124 -12.77 -15.87 7.35
N LEU A 125 -12.64 -16.02 6.04
CA LEU A 125 -12.98 -14.98 5.07
C LEU A 125 -14.25 -15.31 4.29
N SER A 126 -15.12 -14.29 4.15
CA SER A 126 -16.24 -14.39 3.21
C SER A 126 -15.73 -14.50 1.76
N THR A 127 -16.52 -15.07 0.86
CA THR A 127 -16.20 -15.13 -0.59
C THR A 127 -15.82 -13.76 -1.16
N LEU A 128 -16.57 -12.71 -0.81
CA LEU A 128 -16.26 -11.35 -1.26
C LEU A 128 -14.91 -10.88 -0.72
N SER A 129 -14.65 -11.11 0.57
CA SER A 129 -13.36 -10.77 1.20
C SER A 129 -12.20 -11.54 0.59
N ARG A 130 -12.39 -12.80 0.18
CA ARG A 130 -11.36 -13.61 -0.50
C ARG A 130 -11.04 -13.05 -1.87
N SER A 131 -12.06 -12.67 -2.65
CA SER A 131 -11.88 -12.00 -3.95
C SER A 131 -11.18 -10.65 -3.81
N ASP A 132 -11.61 -9.81 -2.86
CA ASP A 132 -11.00 -8.49 -2.62
C ASP A 132 -9.54 -8.62 -2.15
N ARG A 133 -9.27 -9.51 -1.18
CA ARG A 133 -7.90 -9.74 -0.70
C ARG A 133 -6.99 -10.31 -1.77
N PHE A 134 -7.50 -11.18 -2.66
CA PHE A 134 -6.73 -11.68 -3.79
C PHE A 134 -6.32 -10.56 -4.76
N ALA A 135 -7.26 -9.67 -5.11
CA ALA A 135 -6.96 -8.51 -5.97
C ALA A 135 -5.97 -7.53 -5.32
N LEU A 136 -6.08 -7.31 -4.02
CA LEU A 136 -5.16 -6.42 -3.30
C LEU A 136 -3.78 -7.07 -3.09
N ALA A 137 -3.72 -8.36 -2.77
CA ALA A 137 -2.45 -9.06 -2.62
C ALA A 137 -1.70 -9.18 -3.95
N THR A 138 -2.41 -9.34 -5.08
CA THR A 138 -1.78 -9.26 -6.41
C THR A 138 -1.26 -7.86 -6.70
N LEU A 139 -1.96 -6.78 -6.33
CA LEU A 139 -1.42 -5.42 -6.42
C LEU A 139 -0.12 -5.26 -5.61
N TYR A 140 -0.11 -5.78 -4.38
CA TYR A 140 1.06 -5.76 -3.51
C TYR A 140 2.25 -6.46 -4.17
N ALA A 141 2.06 -7.71 -4.61
CA ALA A 141 3.11 -8.51 -5.22
C ALA A 141 3.58 -7.95 -6.58
N SER A 142 2.67 -7.49 -7.44
CA SER A 142 2.98 -6.96 -8.77
C SER A 142 3.66 -5.59 -8.77
N THR A 143 3.64 -4.87 -7.64
CA THR A 143 4.20 -3.51 -7.57
C THR A 143 5.24 -3.33 -6.48
N ASN A 144 5.95 -4.41 -6.15
CA ASN A 144 7.06 -4.45 -5.20
C ASN A 144 6.65 -4.01 -3.79
N GLY A 145 5.60 -4.65 -3.26
CA GLY A 145 4.93 -4.32 -2.00
C GLY A 145 5.83 -4.23 -0.77
N GLU A 146 6.85 -5.10 -0.68
CA GLU A 146 7.82 -5.08 0.42
C GLU A 146 8.58 -3.74 0.55
N ASP A 147 8.63 -3.00 -0.56
CA ASP A 147 9.42 -1.79 -0.75
C ASP A 147 8.57 -0.51 -0.73
N TRP A 148 7.24 -0.63 -0.54
CA TRP A 148 6.34 0.51 -0.42
C TRP A 148 6.65 1.36 0.82
N ARG A 149 6.23 2.63 0.81
CA ARG A 149 6.50 3.55 1.94
C ARG A 149 5.66 3.24 3.19
N ASP A 150 4.40 2.85 2.99
CA ASP A 150 3.49 2.42 4.04
C ASP A 150 2.76 1.15 3.58
N THR A 151 2.98 0.07 4.34
CA THR A 151 2.39 -1.25 4.15
C THR A 151 1.48 -1.63 5.32
N SER A 152 1.07 -0.67 6.15
CA SER A 152 0.35 -0.96 7.39
C SER A 152 -0.91 -1.80 7.12
N GLY A 153 -0.94 -3.01 7.67
CA GLY A 153 -2.04 -3.98 7.52
C GLY A 153 -2.03 -4.79 6.23
N TRP A 154 -1.29 -4.38 5.19
CA TRP A 154 -1.14 -5.17 3.97
C TRP A 154 -0.51 -6.52 4.29
N MET A 155 -0.98 -7.56 3.59
CA MET A 155 -0.50 -8.93 3.77
C MET A 155 -0.57 -9.43 5.23
N SER A 156 -1.63 -9.04 5.97
CA SER A 156 -1.89 -9.50 7.33
C SER A 156 -3.30 -10.09 7.49
N ASP A 157 -3.58 -10.66 8.65
CA ASP A 157 -4.90 -11.17 9.03
C ASP A 157 -5.92 -10.05 9.31
N LYS A 158 -5.46 -8.80 9.52
CA LYS A 158 -6.34 -7.66 9.78
C LYS A 158 -7.44 -7.50 8.73
N PRO A 159 -8.65 -7.06 9.13
CA PRO A 159 -9.71 -6.74 8.18
C PRO A 159 -9.21 -5.78 7.08
N THR A 160 -9.55 -6.06 5.83
CA THR A 160 -9.08 -5.32 4.66
C THR A 160 -9.34 -3.80 4.75
N CYS A 161 -10.42 -3.42 5.42
CA CYS A 161 -10.78 -2.02 5.64
C CYS A 161 -9.89 -1.27 6.64
N GLU A 162 -9.01 -1.98 7.35
CA GLU A 162 -8.01 -1.41 8.24
C GLU A 162 -6.64 -1.28 7.57
N TRP A 163 -6.50 -1.74 6.33
CA TRP A 163 -5.25 -1.63 5.57
C TRP A 163 -5.04 -0.19 5.13
N PHE A 164 -3.78 0.24 5.14
CA PHE A 164 -3.41 1.58 4.69
C PHE A 164 -3.94 1.85 3.28
N GLY A 165 -4.57 3.01 3.09
CA GLY A 165 -5.11 3.43 1.80
C GLY A 165 -6.43 2.80 1.41
N ILE A 166 -6.97 1.84 2.17
CA ILE A 166 -8.24 1.17 1.84
C ILE A 166 -9.42 1.85 2.51
N SER A 167 -10.45 2.17 1.72
CA SER A 167 -11.73 2.69 2.19
C SER A 167 -12.86 1.71 1.90
N CYS A 168 -13.73 1.51 2.88
CA CYS A 168 -14.85 0.59 2.77
C CYS A 168 -16.21 1.24 3.02
N ARG A 169 -17.25 0.66 2.40
CA ARG A 169 -18.65 0.92 2.72
C ARG A 169 -19.33 -0.39 3.10
N GLY A 170 -19.78 -0.51 4.34
CA GLY A 170 -20.42 -1.75 4.83
C GLY A 170 -19.49 -2.96 4.82
N GLY A 171 -18.18 -2.76 5.00
CA GLY A 171 -17.17 -3.84 4.96
C GLY A 171 -16.69 -4.24 3.56
N VAL A 172 -17.20 -3.59 2.51
CA VAL A 172 -16.81 -3.83 1.11
C VAL A 172 -15.83 -2.76 0.67
N VAL A 173 -14.77 -3.13 -0.05
CA VAL A 173 -13.78 -2.18 -0.59
C VAL A 173 -14.44 -1.28 -1.63
N THR A 174 -14.32 0.03 -1.43
CA THR A 174 -14.91 1.07 -2.30
C THR A 174 -13.90 2.13 -2.73
N GLY A 175 -12.76 2.24 -2.06
CA GLY A 175 -11.72 3.19 -2.43
C GLY A 175 -10.33 2.66 -2.11
N ILE A 176 -9.38 3.00 -2.98
CA ILE A 176 -7.96 2.73 -2.80
C ILE A 176 -7.20 4.05 -3.04
N ASP A 177 -6.48 4.50 -2.01
CA ASP A 177 -5.56 5.64 -2.08
C ASP A 177 -4.15 5.22 -1.68
N MET A 178 -3.32 5.01 -2.70
CA MET A 178 -1.91 4.64 -2.56
C MET A 178 -1.00 5.68 -3.22
N GLY A 179 -1.43 6.94 -3.22
CA GLY A 179 -0.62 8.03 -3.74
C GLY A 179 0.70 8.19 -2.98
N PHE A 180 1.78 8.52 -3.70
CA PHE A 180 3.10 8.73 -3.14
C PHE A 180 3.61 7.54 -2.31
N ASN A 181 3.28 6.29 -2.67
CA ASN A 181 3.62 5.13 -1.85
C ASN A 181 4.75 4.24 -2.40
N LYS A 182 5.43 4.67 -3.48
CA LYS A 182 6.55 3.93 -4.11
C LYS A 182 6.10 2.56 -4.64
N LEU A 183 4.93 2.50 -5.26
CA LEU A 183 4.53 1.34 -6.06
C LEU A 183 5.40 1.31 -7.33
N ILE A 184 6.12 0.22 -7.55
CA ILE A 184 7.02 0.03 -8.70
C ILE A 184 6.61 -1.24 -9.44
N GLY A 185 6.15 -1.13 -10.69
CA GLY A 185 5.73 -2.29 -11.48
C GLY A 185 4.49 -2.01 -12.32
N THR A 186 3.68 -3.04 -12.60
CA THR A 186 2.46 -2.91 -13.44
C THR A 186 1.20 -3.13 -12.61
N LEU A 187 0.10 -2.47 -12.98
CA LEU A 187 -1.19 -2.75 -12.38
C LEU A 187 -1.71 -4.13 -12.82
N PRO A 188 -2.03 -5.03 -11.88
CA PRO A 188 -2.56 -6.35 -12.21
C PRO A 188 -4.01 -6.28 -12.72
N GLU A 189 -4.37 -7.15 -13.65
CA GLU A 189 -5.74 -7.25 -14.19
C GLU A 189 -6.75 -7.72 -13.13
N GLU A 190 -6.26 -8.43 -12.11
CA GLU A 190 -7.01 -8.91 -10.95
C GLU A 190 -7.67 -7.79 -10.16
N MET A 191 -7.17 -6.55 -10.28
CA MET A 191 -7.84 -5.35 -9.74
C MET A 191 -9.29 -5.21 -10.23
N GLY A 192 -9.61 -5.75 -11.41
CA GLY A 192 -10.97 -5.81 -11.96
C GLY A 192 -11.96 -6.63 -11.11
N ARG A 193 -11.49 -7.42 -10.14
CA ARG A 193 -12.33 -8.20 -9.23
C ARG A 193 -12.92 -7.36 -8.10
N LEU A 194 -12.39 -6.16 -7.85
CA LEU A 194 -12.91 -5.21 -6.86
C LEU A 194 -14.21 -4.55 -7.38
N SER A 195 -15.27 -5.35 -7.46
CA SER A 195 -16.54 -5.00 -8.15
C SER A 195 -17.26 -3.78 -7.59
N SER A 196 -16.95 -3.37 -6.36
CA SER A 196 -17.55 -2.21 -5.67
C SER A 196 -16.60 -1.01 -5.59
N LEU A 197 -15.44 -1.07 -6.26
CA LEU A 197 -14.47 0.02 -6.26
C LEU A 197 -15.04 1.25 -6.98
N GLU A 198 -15.16 2.35 -6.26
CA GLU A 198 -15.64 3.64 -6.76
C GLU A 198 -14.48 4.63 -6.98
N MET A 199 -13.38 4.47 -6.25
CA MET A 199 -12.22 5.37 -6.28
C MET A 199 -10.90 4.59 -6.34
N LEU A 200 -10.04 4.94 -7.30
CA LEU A 200 -8.65 4.50 -7.36
C LEU A 200 -7.76 5.71 -7.56
N THR A 201 -6.87 5.99 -6.60
CA THR A 201 -5.91 7.09 -6.67
C THR A 201 -4.50 6.59 -6.36
N LEU A 202 -3.65 6.65 -7.37
CA LEU A 202 -2.27 6.15 -7.33
C LEU A 202 -1.23 7.21 -7.78
N PRO A 203 -1.43 8.52 -7.55
CA PRO A 203 -0.54 9.55 -8.08
C PRO A 203 0.87 9.37 -7.53
N GLU A 204 1.87 9.75 -8.33
CA GLU A 204 3.26 9.90 -7.87
C GLU A 204 3.84 8.56 -7.35
N ASN A 205 3.62 7.52 -8.14
CA ASN A 205 4.24 6.20 -8.07
C ASN A 205 5.03 5.91 -9.37
N GLU A 206 5.75 4.79 -9.41
CA GLU A 206 6.59 4.36 -10.52
C GLU A 206 5.93 3.18 -11.26
N LEU A 207 4.65 3.38 -11.59
CA LEU A 207 3.84 2.40 -12.31
C LEU A 207 4.09 2.48 -13.82
N GLU A 208 4.19 1.33 -14.46
CA GLU A 208 4.41 1.16 -15.89
C GLU A 208 3.31 0.26 -16.51
N GLY A 209 3.35 0.08 -17.82
CA GLY A 209 2.43 -0.80 -18.55
C GLY A 209 1.20 -0.10 -19.14
N MET A 210 0.26 -0.92 -19.61
CA MET A 210 -1.01 -0.45 -20.18
C MET A 210 -2.14 -0.69 -19.18
N ILE A 211 -3.09 0.24 -19.18
CA ILE A 211 -4.35 0.16 -18.42
C ILE A 211 -5.42 -0.44 -19.34
#